data_AF-A0A810N6H2-F1
#
_entry.id   AF-A0A810N6H2-F1
#
_cell.length_a   1.000
_cell.length_b   1.000
_cell.length_c   1.000
_cell.angle_alpha   90.00
_cell.angle_beta   90.00
_cell.angle_gamma   90.00
#
_symmetry.space_group_name_H-M   'P 1'
#
loop_
_entity.id
_entity.type
_entity.pdbx_description
1 polymer ?
#
loop_
_entity_poly.entity_id
_entity_poly.type
_entity_poly.pdbx_seq_one_letter_code
_entity_poly.pdbx_strand_id
1 'polypeptide(L)'
;MTTQRTRSLGRPTLDAVAARAGVGRGTVSRVVNGSPQVSPEARAAVQQAIAELGYVPNRAARALVTQRTDSVALVVSESEERVFGEPFFAGIVRGISSGLLETPMQLWLAMAQSPAERERVEHHLTNQHVDGVLLLSLHDSDPLPTLLEQRGLPTVLGGRPARMLQPGAQGSYFVDVDNAGGARQAVEYLFADGRNRVATIAGPQDMGVGVARLTGYRTAVEASGRRVSDSLIAYGDFSEASGAAAMRRLLEFDAGIDAVFVASDLMACGALRALREAGRRVPDDVAVVGFEDAPIARQSDPPLTTVHQPVEEMGRQMARLLVARIRREELPQPYVLLDTHLIPAPPPDPAPPAPRPRAPRRGPYRGPAPPRRGLRAVGSAPWVPRRGQRRSRRSGLANRREPGMLSPRSTRRRVRRRARPGAGRSPGRDGGAVRRNPGRRVRARGRVEARRDRSGFHRTGDARSAVASKAGPLLPGHGMATGAKRPPGTLWTASTGVVLRRNRREEGLRCC
;
A
#
# COMPACT_ATOMS: atom_id res chain seq x y z
N MET A 1 -18.76 -49.68 -30.19
CA MET A 1 -18.01 -49.59 -28.92
C MET A 1 -17.84 -48.12 -28.57
N THR A 2 -18.53 -47.65 -27.54
CA THR A 2 -18.54 -46.22 -27.17
C THR A 2 -17.52 -45.97 -26.07
N THR A 3 -16.64 -44.99 -26.28
CA THR A 3 -15.48 -44.74 -25.43
C THR A 3 -15.88 -44.46 -23.98
N GLN A 4 -15.33 -45.22 -23.04
CA GLN A 4 -15.56 -45.01 -21.62
C GLN A 4 -15.02 -43.63 -21.22
N ARG A 5 -15.93 -42.73 -20.82
CA ARG A 5 -15.58 -41.48 -20.16
C ARG A 5 -15.07 -41.83 -18.76
N THR A 6 -13.78 -41.65 -18.52
CA THR A 6 -13.14 -41.91 -17.23
C THR A 6 -13.84 -41.11 -16.14
N ARG A 7 -14.62 -41.78 -15.27
CA ARG A 7 -15.31 -41.12 -14.15
C ARG A 7 -14.25 -40.57 -13.20
N SER A 8 -14.32 -39.27 -12.91
CA SER A 8 -13.46 -38.61 -11.93
C SER A 8 -13.57 -39.28 -10.56
N LEU A 9 -12.45 -39.47 -9.88
CA LEU A 9 -12.39 -39.99 -8.52
C LEU A 9 -13.18 -39.09 -7.54
N GLY A 10 -14.23 -39.66 -6.94
CA GLY A 10 -14.53 -39.46 -5.52
C GLY A 10 -15.00 -38.10 -5.01
N ARG A 11 -15.58 -37.21 -5.82
CA ARG A 11 -16.33 -36.05 -5.30
C ARG A 11 -17.84 -36.26 -5.39
N PRO A 12 -18.60 -36.17 -4.28
CA PRO A 12 -20.06 -36.24 -4.32
C PRO A 12 -20.64 -35.15 -5.22
N THR A 13 -21.75 -35.46 -5.89
CA THR A 13 -22.45 -34.52 -6.76
C THR A 13 -23.72 -34.00 -6.10
N LEU A 14 -24.28 -32.93 -6.65
CA LEU A 14 -25.59 -32.38 -6.27
C LEU A 14 -26.71 -33.45 -6.37
N ASP A 15 -26.57 -34.38 -7.32
CA ASP A 15 -27.50 -35.51 -7.52
C ASP A 15 -27.30 -36.62 -6.48
N ALA A 16 -26.06 -36.86 -6.03
CA ALA A 16 -25.80 -37.81 -4.94
C ALA A 16 -26.39 -37.32 -3.60
N VAL A 17 -26.28 -36.01 -3.32
CA VAL A 17 -26.95 -35.38 -2.17
C VAL A 17 -28.47 -35.48 -2.30
N ALA A 18 -29.02 -35.22 -3.50
CA ALA A 18 -30.46 -35.32 -3.76
C ALA A 18 -31.00 -36.73 -3.49
N ALA A 19 -30.32 -37.76 -4.01
CA ALA A 19 -30.66 -39.16 -3.76
C ALA A 19 -30.55 -39.53 -2.27
N ARG A 20 -29.47 -39.11 -1.58
CA ARG A 20 -29.26 -39.40 -0.15
C ARG A 20 -30.27 -38.71 0.76
N ALA A 21 -30.74 -37.51 0.39
CA ALA A 21 -31.72 -36.72 1.13
C ALA A 21 -33.18 -37.02 0.78
N GLY A 22 -33.45 -37.84 -0.25
CA GLY A 22 -34.80 -38.17 -0.69
C GLY A 22 -35.56 -37.00 -1.36
N VAL A 23 -34.86 -35.99 -1.86
CA VAL A 23 -35.48 -34.79 -2.46
C VAL A 23 -34.96 -34.51 -3.88
N GLY A 24 -35.72 -33.75 -4.67
CA GLY A 24 -35.28 -33.36 -6.02
C GLY A 24 -34.05 -32.44 -6.03
N ARG A 25 -33.23 -32.53 -7.09
CA ARG A 25 -32.01 -31.70 -7.31
C ARG A 25 -32.25 -30.20 -7.13
N GLY A 26 -33.42 -29.71 -7.53
CA GLY A 26 -33.82 -28.31 -7.34
C GLY A 26 -33.96 -27.90 -5.87
N THR A 27 -34.47 -28.79 -5.02
CA THR A 27 -34.58 -28.58 -3.57
C THR A 27 -33.20 -28.52 -2.93
N VAL A 28 -32.30 -29.44 -3.27
CA VAL A 28 -30.90 -29.39 -2.80
C VAL A 28 -30.23 -28.08 -3.22
N SER A 29 -30.40 -27.66 -4.48
CA SER A 29 -29.86 -26.39 -4.99
C SER A 29 -30.39 -25.18 -4.20
N ARG A 30 -31.69 -25.16 -3.85
CA ARG A 30 -32.26 -24.10 -3.01
C ARG A 30 -31.68 -24.09 -1.58
N VAL A 31 -31.50 -25.26 -0.96
CA VAL A 31 -30.86 -25.36 0.37
C VAL A 31 -29.41 -24.89 0.34
N VAL A 32 -28.62 -25.37 -0.62
CA VAL A 32 -27.19 -25.02 -0.81
C VAL A 32 -27.01 -23.52 -1.08
N ASN A 33 -27.95 -22.89 -1.81
CA ASN A 33 -27.94 -21.45 -2.06
C ASN A 33 -28.66 -20.62 -0.98
N GLY A 34 -29.02 -21.21 0.17
CA GLY A 34 -29.62 -20.47 1.29
C GLY A 34 -31.05 -19.95 1.07
N SER A 35 -31.75 -20.39 0.02
CA SER A 35 -33.11 -19.90 -0.30
C SER A 35 -34.10 -20.22 0.84
N PRO A 36 -34.98 -19.30 1.24
CA PRO A 36 -36.01 -19.55 2.25
C PRO A 36 -37.16 -20.45 1.74
N GLN A 37 -37.26 -20.67 0.42
CA GLN A 37 -38.34 -21.45 -0.22
C GLN A 37 -38.11 -22.98 -0.14
N VAL A 38 -37.83 -23.49 1.06
CA VAL A 38 -37.67 -24.93 1.35
C VAL A 38 -38.21 -25.21 2.76
N SER A 39 -38.97 -26.29 2.92
CA SER A 39 -39.48 -26.69 4.25
C SER A 39 -38.33 -26.98 5.23
N PRO A 40 -38.53 -26.76 6.55
CA PRO A 40 -37.51 -27.05 7.57
C PRO A 40 -37.01 -28.49 7.51
N GLU A 41 -37.93 -29.44 7.29
CA GLU A 41 -37.64 -30.88 7.15
C GLU A 41 -36.73 -31.17 5.94
N ALA A 42 -37.08 -30.67 4.75
CA ALA A 42 -36.25 -30.87 3.55
C ALA A 42 -34.88 -30.15 3.67
N ARG A 43 -34.81 -29.04 4.40
CA ARG A 43 -33.54 -28.38 4.72
C ARG A 43 -32.66 -29.26 5.61
N ALA A 44 -33.22 -29.81 6.68
CA ALA A 44 -32.50 -30.69 7.60
C ALA A 44 -32.01 -31.97 6.90
N ALA A 45 -32.87 -32.63 6.11
CA ALA A 45 -32.51 -33.83 5.35
C ALA A 45 -31.35 -33.57 4.36
N VAL A 46 -31.35 -32.42 3.68
CA VAL A 46 -30.26 -32.02 2.77
C VAL A 46 -28.97 -31.67 3.53
N GLN A 47 -29.05 -30.93 4.64
CA GLN A 47 -27.87 -30.60 5.45
C GLN A 47 -27.19 -31.85 6.00
N GLN A 48 -27.98 -32.82 6.48
CA GLN A 48 -27.48 -34.13 6.92
C GLN A 48 -26.79 -34.89 5.77
N ALA A 49 -27.42 -34.98 4.60
CA ALA A 49 -26.84 -35.63 3.43
C ALA A 49 -25.55 -34.95 2.93
N ILE A 50 -25.44 -33.62 3.04
CA ILE A 50 -24.22 -32.87 2.72
C ILE A 50 -23.08 -33.23 3.68
N ALA A 51 -23.37 -33.27 4.99
CA ALA A 51 -22.39 -33.58 6.02
C ALA A 51 -21.87 -35.03 5.89
N GLU A 52 -22.77 -36.00 5.74
CA GLU A 52 -22.40 -37.42 5.59
C GLU A 52 -21.58 -37.71 4.33
N LEU A 53 -21.92 -37.08 3.19
CA LEU A 53 -21.21 -37.30 1.94
C LEU A 53 -19.93 -36.48 1.83
N GLY A 54 -19.74 -35.43 2.65
CA GLY A 54 -18.67 -34.45 2.47
C GLY A 54 -18.85 -33.61 1.21
N TYR A 55 -20.09 -33.28 0.84
CA TYR A 55 -20.37 -32.49 -0.36
C TYR A 55 -19.92 -31.03 -0.18
N VAL A 56 -18.99 -30.58 -1.02
CA VAL A 56 -18.59 -29.17 -1.11
C VAL A 56 -19.23 -28.54 -2.35
N PRO A 57 -20.04 -27.47 -2.21
CA PRO A 57 -20.62 -26.76 -3.35
C PRO A 57 -19.57 -26.27 -4.34
N ASN A 58 -19.78 -26.53 -5.63
CA ASN A 58 -18.87 -26.06 -6.67
C ASN A 58 -19.07 -24.55 -6.89
N ARG A 59 -18.10 -23.73 -6.47
CA ARG A 59 -18.12 -22.26 -6.63
C ARG A 59 -18.32 -21.83 -8.08
N ALA A 60 -17.71 -22.49 -9.07
CA ALA A 60 -17.89 -22.13 -10.48
C ALA A 60 -19.35 -22.38 -10.95
N ALA A 61 -19.96 -23.49 -10.50
CA ALA A 61 -21.37 -23.76 -10.80
C ALA A 61 -22.32 -22.78 -10.10
N ARG A 62 -21.98 -22.32 -8.89
CA ARG A 62 -22.73 -21.27 -8.19
C ARG A 62 -22.59 -19.92 -8.90
N ALA A 63 -21.39 -19.53 -9.29
CA ALA A 63 -21.14 -18.27 -10.00
C ALA A 63 -21.93 -18.15 -11.31
N LEU A 64 -22.04 -19.23 -12.09
CA LEU A 64 -22.89 -19.29 -13.29
C LEU A 64 -24.38 -19.07 -13.01
N VAL A 65 -24.87 -19.43 -11.82
CA VAL A 65 -26.29 -19.29 -11.42
C VAL A 65 -26.56 -17.96 -10.72
N THR A 66 -25.64 -17.49 -9.88
CA THR A 66 -25.81 -16.26 -9.07
C THR A 66 -25.24 -15.01 -9.74
N GLN A 67 -24.50 -15.15 -10.84
CA GLN A 67 -23.70 -14.08 -11.46
C GLN A 67 -22.78 -13.37 -10.45
N ARG A 68 -22.26 -14.13 -9.48
CA ARG A 68 -21.35 -13.66 -8.41
C ARG A 68 -20.26 -14.69 -8.14
N THR A 69 -19.05 -14.21 -8.06
CA THR A 69 -17.83 -14.98 -7.80
C THR A 69 -17.52 -15.11 -6.32
N ASP A 70 -18.14 -14.28 -5.47
CA ASP A 70 -17.73 -14.04 -4.07
C ASP A 70 -16.21 -13.82 -3.99
N SER A 71 -15.68 -12.98 -4.87
CA SER A 71 -14.26 -12.63 -4.95
C SER A 71 -14.11 -11.14 -5.22
N VAL A 72 -13.16 -10.49 -4.56
CA VAL A 72 -12.82 -9.08 -4.76
C VAL A 72 -11.33 -8.94 -4.98
N ALA A 73 -10.93 -8.06 -5.89
CA ALA A 73 -9.53 -7.76 -6.15
C ALA A 73 -9.01 -6.67 -5.21
N LEU A 74 -7.75 -6.79 -4.77
CA LEU A 74 -6.92 -5.64 -4.41
C LEU A 74 -5.80 -5.56 -5.45
N VAL A 75 -5.78 -4.49 -6.22
CA VAL A 75 -4.74 -4.20 -7.21
C VAL A 75 -3.83 -3.12 -6.67
N VAL A 76 -2.52 -3.35 -6.72
CA VAL A 76 -1.50 -2.40 -6.30
C VAL A 76 -0.57 -2.05 -7.47
N SER A 77 -0.46 -0.76 -7.77
CA SER A 77 0.32 -0.23 -8.92
C SER A 77 1.76 0.16 -8.54
N GLU A 78 2.40 -0.60 -7.63
CA GLU A 78 3.71 -0.32 -7.03
C GLU A 78 4.66 -1.52 -7.09
N SER A 79 5.98 -1.28 -7.02
CA SER A 79 7.00 -2.35 -7.11
C SER A 79 6.88 -3.41 -6.01
N GLU A 80 7.25 -4.66 -6.29
CA GLU A 80 7.18 -5.73 -5.27
C GLU A 80 8.07 -5.40 -4.06
N GLU A 81 9.26 -4.86 -4.32
CA GLU A 81 10.20 -4.40 -3.30
C GLU A 81 9.57 -3.35 -2.36
N ARG A 82 8.77 -2.42 -2.90
CA ARG A 82 8.05 -1.43 -2.10
C ARG A 82 6.88 -2.06 -1.36
N VAL A 83 6.05 -2.86 -2.05
CA VAL A 83 4.84 -3.44 -1.45
C VAL A 83 5.13 -4.41 -0.32
N PHE A 84 6.25 -5.14 -0.38
CA PHE A 84 6.69 -6.02 0.71
C PHE A 84 7.66 -5.36 1.70
N GLY A 85 8.24 -4.20 1.37
CA GLY A 85 9.12 -3.44 2.25
C GLY A 85 8.41 -2.39 3.13
N GLU A 86 7.25 -1.88 2.71
CA GLU A 86 6.54 -0.77 3.37
C GLU A 86 5.36 -1.29 4.24
N PRO A 87 5.37 -1.08 5.58
CA PRO A 87 4.34 -1.63 6.49
C PRO A 87 2.90 -1.23 6.16
N PHE A 88 2.71 -0.13 5.43
CA PHE A 88 1.43 0.37 4.95
C PHE A 88 0.59 -0.71 4.25
N PHE A 89 1.17 -1.46 3.31
CA PHE A 89 0.42 -2.45 2.53
C PHE A 89 -0.07 -3.62 3.38
N ALA A 90 0.74 -4.08 4.33
CA ALA A 90 0.34 -5.12 5.28
C ALA A 90 -0.81 -4.65 6.20
N GLY A 91 -0.79 -3.37 6.61
CA GLY A 91 -1.90 -2.73 7.34
C GLY A 91 -3.19 -2.70 6.51
N ILE A 92 -3.13 -2.26 5.25
CA ILE A 92 -4.29 -2.23 4.35
C ILE A 92 -4.86 -3.63 4.13
N VAL A 93 -4.03 -4.63 3.84
CA VAL A 93 -4.47 -6.03 3.63
C VAL A 93 -5.11 -6.63 4.89
N ARG A 94 -4.56 -6.37 6.08
CA ARG A 94 -5.16 -6.79 7.36
C ARG A 94 -6.51 -6.10 7.58
N GLY A 95 -6.60 -4.80 7.29
CA GLY A 95 -7.84 -4.02 7.34
C GLY A 95 -8.92 -4.57 6.40
N ILE A 96 -8.59 -4.80 5.14
CA ILE A 96 -9.50 -5.37 4.14
C ILE A 96 -9.96 -6.76 4.57
N SER A 97 -9.05 -7.64 4.97
CA SER A 97 -9.39 -8.98 5.46
C SER A 97 -10.35 -8.90 6.65
N SER A 98 -10.10 -8.00 7.61
CA SER A 98 -11.00 -7.72 8.74
C SER A 98 -12.38 -7.22 8.29
N GLY A 99 -12.45 -6.36 7.28
CA GLY A 99 -13.71 -5.86 6.73
C GLY A 99 -14.52 -6.89 5.92
N LEU A 100 -13.88 -7.95 5.43
CA LEU A 100 -14.51 -9.03 4.66
C LEU A 100 -14.91 -10.26 5.50
N LEU A 101 -14.53 -10.35 6.79
CA LEU A 101 -14.77 -11.52 7.65
C LEU A 101 -16.23 -12.00 7.66
N GLU A 102 -17.18 -11.06 7.77
CA GLU A 102 -18.63 -11.34 7.81
C GLU A 102 -19.25 -11.50 6.41
N THR A 103 -18.44 -11.87 5.41
CA THR A 103 -18.85 -12.05 4.02
C THR A 103 -18.28 -13.36 3.45
N PRO A 104 -18.93 -13.97 2.44
CA PRO A 104 -18.34 -15.12 1.74
C PRO A 104 -17.17 -14.73 0.81
N MET A 105 -16.86 -13.43 0.68
CA MET A 105 -15.95 -12.92 -0.33
C MET A 105 -14.50 -13.31 -0.04
N GLN A 106 -13.75 -13.60 -1.09
CA GLN A 106 -12.33 -13.90 -1.03
C GLN A 106 -11.52 -12.73 -1.59
N LEU A 107 -10.38 -12.41 -0.97
CA LEU A 107 -9.47 -11.38 -1.46
C LEU A 107 -8.47 -11.98 -2.44
N TRP A 108 -8.44 -11.45 -3.66
CA TRP A 108 -7.40 -11.70 -4.65
C TRP A 108 -6.44 -10.50 -4.71
N LEU A 109 -5.19 -10.70 -4.29
CA LEU A 109 -4.14 -9.67 -4.40
C LEU A 109 -3.49 -9.76 -5.79
N ALA A 110 -3.30 -8.60 -6.43
CA ALA A 110 -2.67 -8.50 -7.74
C ALA A 110 -1.75 -7.27 -7.85
N MET A 111 -0.68 -7.45 -8.62
CA MET A 111 0.33 -6.42 -8.89
C MET A 111 0.16 -5.91 -10.33
N ALA A 112 0.30 -4.61 -10.55
CA ALA A 112 0.03 -3.96 -11.85
C ALA A 112 1.21 -3.08 -12.35
N GLN A 113 2.44 -3.49 -12.07
CA GLN A 113 3.66 -2.69 -12.33
C GLN A 113 3.94 -2.55 -13.82
N SER A 114 4.20 -3.66 -14.51
CA SER A 114 4.50 -3.69 -15.93
C SER A 114 3.23 -3.62 -16.80
N PRO A 115 3.35 -3.23 -18.08
CA PRO A 115 2.23 -3.30 -19.03
C PRO A 115 1.65 -4.71 -19.18
N ALA A 116 2.48 -5.75 -19.11
CA ALA A 116 2.05 -7.14 -19.23
C ALA A 116 1.30 -7.67 -17.99
N GLU A 117 1.65 -7.16 -16.80
CA GLU A 117 0.89 -7.43 -15.58
C GLU A 117 -0.44 -6.67 -15.59
N ARG A 118 -0.44 -5.40 -16.00
CA ARG A 118 -1.66 -4.61 -16.22
C ARG A 118 -2.61 -5.33 -17.19
N GLU A 119 -2.15 -5.73 -18.37
CA GLU A 119 -2.96 -6.49 -19.33
C GLU A 119 -3.55 -7.78 -18.70
N ARG A 120 -2.75 -8.53 -17.91
CA ARG A 120 -3.21 -9.75 -17.23
C ARG A 120 -4.24 -9.45 -16.15
N VAL A 121 -4.05 -8.38 -15.38
CA VAL A 121 -4.99 -7.92 -14.35
C VAL A 121 -6.29 -7.45 -15.01
N GLU A 122 -6.22 -6.56 -15.99
CA GLU A 122 -7.37 -6.09 -16.78
C GLU A 122 -8.17 -7.26 -17.36
N HIS A 123 -7.49 -8.23 -17.98
CA HIS A 123 -8.13 -9.42 -18.53
C HIS A 123 -8.77 -10.32 -17.44
N HIS A 124 -8.20 -10.38 -16.24
CA HIS A 124 -8.83 -11.12 -15.14
C HIS A 124 -10.08 -10.40 -14.63
N LEU A 125 -9.97 -9.10 -14.32
CA LEU A 125 -11.04 -8.25 -13.80
C LEU A 125 -12.23 -8.14 -14.75
N THR A 126 -11.98 -7.95 -16.04
CA THR A 126 -13.05 -7.71 -17.04
C THR A 126 -13.82 -8.96 -17.46
N ASN A 127 -13.27 -10.16 -17.25
CA ASN A 127 -13.91 -11.44 -17.56
C ASN A 127 -14.79 -12.00 -16.42
N GLN A 128 -15.35 -11.13 -15.56
CA GLN A 128 -16.24 -11.49 -14.46
C GLN A 128 -15.63 -12.51 -13.46
N HIS A 129 -14.32 -12.44 -13.18
CA HIS A 129 -13.68 -13.26 -12.15
C HIS A 129 -13.73 -12.65 -10.74
N VAL A 130 -14.12 -11.38 -10.62
CA VAL A 130 -14.35 -10.69 -9.34
C VAL A 130 -15.64 -9.88 -9.40
N ASP A 131 -16.27 -9.70 -8.25
CA ASP A 131 -17.49 -8.91 -8.07
C ASP A 131 -17.19 -7.42 -7.87
N GLY A 132 -15.95 -7.08 -7.52
CA GLY A 132 -15.49 -5.69 -7.35
C GLY A 132 -13.99 -5.56 -7.09
N VAL A 133 -13.50 -4.32 -7.08
CA VAL A 133 -12.07 -3.98 -7.09
C VAL A 133 -11.73 -2.89 -6.07
N LEU A 134 -10.66 -3.12 -5.33
CA LEU A 134 -9.93 -2.14 -4.55
C LEU A 134 -8.67 -1.76 -5.33
N LEU A 135 -8.45 -0.47 -5.58
CA LEU A 135 -7.22 0.04 -6.18
C LEU A 135 -6.41 0.79 -5.13
N LEU A 136 -5.10 0.59 -5.07
CA LEU A 136 -4.20 1.22 -4.11
C LEU A 136 -2.95 1.77 -4.79
N SER A 137 -2.44 2.89 -4.28
CA SER A 137 -1.24 3.58 -4.80
C SER A 137 -1.38 3.98 -6.27
N LEU A 138 -2.46 4.71 -6.57
CA LEU A 138 -2.73 5.19 -7.92
C LEU A 138 -1.88 6.41 -8.30
N HIS A 139 -1.17 6.27 -9.41
CA HIS A 139 -0.58 7.38 -10.16
C HIS A 139 -1.62 7.93 -11.15
N ASP A 140 -1.61 9.23 -11.43
CA ASP A 140 -2.60 9.89 -12.30
C ASP A 140 -2.65 9.32 -13.74
N SER A 141 -1.54 8.72 -14.20
CA SER A 141 -1.41 8.05 -15.50
C SER A 141 -2.01 6.64 -15.55
N ASP A 142 -2.50 6.10 -14.44
CA ASP A 142 -3.10 4.77 -14.39
C ASP A 142 -4.47 4.75 -15.10
N PRO A 143 -4.65 3.92 -16.15
CA PRO A 143 -5.92 3.81 -16.87
C PRO A 143 -6.96 2.95 -16.14
N LEU A 144 -6.56 2.12 -15.16
CA LEU A 144 -7.42 1.13 -14.51
C LEU A 144 -8.70 1.74 -13.91
N PRO A 145 -8.69 2.86 -13.14
CA PRO A 145 -9.92 3.38 -12.55
C PRO A 145 -10.98 3.72 -13.61
N THR A 146 -10.54 4.34 -14.72
CA THR A 146 -11.39 4.75 -15.83
C THR A 146 -11.93 3.54 -16.60
N LEU A 147 -11.09 2.53 -16.82
CA LEU A 147 -11.48 1.29 -17.50
C LEU A 147 -12.55 0.52 -16.70
N LEU A 148 -12.37 0.39 -15.39
CA LEU A 148 -13.28 -0.35 -14.51
C LEU A 148 -14.63 0.38 -14.36
N GLU A 149 -14.61 1.71 -14.29
CA GLU A 149 -15.81 2.55 -14.32
C GLU A 149 -16.61 2.38 -15.62
N GLN A 150 -15.96 2.45 -16.79
CA GLN A 150 -16.60 2.20 -18.10
C GLN A 150 -17.21 0.80 -18.23
N ARG A 151 -16.68 -0.18 -17.48
CA ARG A 151 -17.21 -1.56 -17.42
C ARG A 151 -18.30 -1.74 -16.36
N GLY A 152 -18.59 -0.71 -15.56
CA GLY A 152 -19.57 -0.77 -14.47
C GLY A 152 -19.16 -1.67 -13.30
N LEU A 153 -17.87 -2.03 -13.19
CA LEU A 153 -17.40 -2.91 -12.11
C LEU A 153 -17.25 -2.11 -10.81
N PRO A 154 -17.90 -2.52 -9.70
CA PRO A 154 -17.78 -1.84 -8.41
C PRO A 154 -16.31 -1.64 -8.03
N THR A 155 -15.90 -0.37 -7.94
CA THR A 155 -14.51 0.01 -7.68
C THR A 155 -14.47 1.01 -6.54
N VAL A 156 -13.49 0.85 -5.64
CA VAL A 156 -13.13 1.76 -4.54
C VAL A 156 -11.62 2.02 -4.54
N LEU A 157 -11.22 3.28 -4.35
CA LEU A 157 -9.83 3.72 -4.36
C LEU A 157 -9.29 3.91 -2.93
N GLY A 158 -8.08 3.44 -2.65
CA GLY A 158 -7.33 3.75 -1.45
C GLY A 158 -6.44 4.96 -1.70
N GLY A 159 -6.81 6.09 -1.10
CA GLY A 159 -6.29 7.42 -1.43
C GLY A 159 -7.09 8.12 -2.53
N ARG A 160 -7.21 9.45 -2.45
CA ARG A 160 -7.82 10.28 -3.49
C ARG A 160 -6.82 10.50 -4.64
N PRO A 161 -7.17 10.23 -5.91
CA PRO A 161 -6.32 10.56 -7.06
C PRO A 161 -5.97 12.05 -7.13
N ALA A 162 -4.78 12.42 -7.62
CA ALA A 162 -4.37 13.82 -7.72
C ALA A 162 -5.29 14.61 -8.67
N ARG A 163 -5.73 14.00 -9.78
CA ARG A 163 -6.76 14.55 -10.67
C ARG A 163 -8.11 14.86 -10.00
N MET A 164 -8.43 14.24 -8.86
CA MET A 164 -9.64 14.52 -8.07
C MET A 164 -9.47 15.60 -7.00
N LEU A 165 -8.27 16.19 -6.87
CA LEU A 165 -8.06 17.39 -6.06
C LEU A 165 -8.51 18.68 -6.79
N GLN A 166 -8.86 18.58 -8.07
CA GLN A 166 -9.31 19.70 -8.89
C GLN A 166 -10.83 19.93 -8.76
N PRO A 167 -11.32 21.19 -8.78
CA PRO A 167 -12.75 21.48 -8.74
C PRO A 167 -13.52 20.85 -9.91
N GLY A 168 -14.67 20.24 -9.63
CA GLY A 168 -15.56 19.66 -10.65
C GLY A 168 -15.21 18.25 -11.13
N ALA A 169 -14.25 17.56 -10.49
CA ALA A 169 -13.97 16.16 -10.78
C ALA A 169 -15.18 15.23 -10.52
N GLN A 170 -15.34 14.19 -11.36
CA GLN A 170 -16.36 13.15 -11.21
C GLN A 170 -16.18 12.37 -9.89
N GLY A 171 -17.28 11.94 -9.29
CA GLY A 171 -17.28 11.25 -7.99
C GLY A 171 -16.90 9.78 -8.08
N SER A 172 -15.60 9.47 -8.06
CA SER A 172 -15.13 8.10 -7.76
C SER A 172 -15.33 7.77 -6.28
N TYR A 173 -15.47 6.48 -5.96
CA TYR A 173 -15.59 6.03 -4.57
C TYR A 173 -14.21 5.82 -3.97
N PHE A 174 -13.92 6.42 -2.82
CA PHE A 174 -12.58 6.33 -2.21
C PHE A 174 -12.59 6.32 -0.68
N VAL A 175 -11.53 5.76 -0.09
CA VAL A 175 -11.20 5.92 1.32
C VAL A 175 -9.83 6.56 1.40
N ASP A 176 -9.72 7.68 2.10
CA ASP A 176 -8.48 8.43 2.27
C ASP A 176 -8.36 8.93 3.72
N VAL A 177 -7.25 9.57 4.05
CA VAL A 177 -7.05 10.28 5.32
C VAL A 177 -6.86 11.77 5.07
N ASP A 178 -6.98 12.60 6.11
CA ASP A 178 -6.60 14.02 6.00
C ASP A 178 -5.07 14.18 5.92
N ASN A 179 -4.53 13.88 4.74
CA ASN A 179 -3.11 14.00 4.40
C ASN A 179 -2.62 15.45 4.45
N ALA A 180 -3.46 16.41 4.04
CA ALA A 180 -3.10 17.82 4.02
C ALA A 180 -3.15 18.42 5.43
N GLY A 181 -4.20 18.14 6.21
CA GLY A 181 -4.29 18.56 7.61
C GLY A 181 -3.22 17.92 8.48
N GLY A 182 -2.94 16.63 8.31
CA GLY A 182 -1.86 15.95 9.04
C GLY A 182 -0.48 16.54 8.74
N ALA A 183 -0.15 16.77 7.47
CA ALA A 183 1.11 17.39 7.08
C ALA A 183 1.21 18.85 7.56
N ARG A 184 0.09 19.59 7.55
CA ARG A 184 0.02 20.93 8.13
C ARG A 184 0.32 20.89 9.64
N GLN A 185 -0.34 20.02 10.41
CA GLN A 185 -0.11 19.85 11.85
C GLN A 185 1.36 19.52 12.17
N ALA A 186 1.98 18.62 11.40
CA ALA A 186 3.39 18.26 11.56
C ALA A 186 4.36 19.45 11.37
N VAL A 187 4.07 20.33 10.42
CA VAL A 187 4.91 21.49 10.11
C VAL A 187 4.61 22.67 11.06
N GLU A 188 3.35 22.85 11.46
CA GLU A 188 2.95 23.77 12.54
C GLU A 188 3.64 23.41 13.87
N TYR A 189 3.74 22.12 14.18
CA TYR A 189 4.48 21.62 15.35
C TYR A 189 5.98 21.98 15.29
N LEU A 190 6.63 21.81 14.14
CA LEU A 190 8.03 22.20 13.96
C LEU A 190 8.24 23.71 14.17
N PHE A 191 7.34 24.55 13.65
CA PHE A 191 7.41 26.00 13.91
C PHE A 191 7.13 26.35 15.38
N ALA A 192 6.24 25.61 16.06
CA ALA A 192 5.96 25.79 17.49
C ALA A 192 7.13 25.36 18.40
N ASP A 193 7.95 24.40 17.99
CA ASP A 193 9.24 24.02 18.60
C ASP A 193 10.34 25.10 18.41
N GLY A 194 10.03 26.19 17.69
CA GLY A 194 10.95 27.31 17.46
C GLY A 194 11.88 27.13 16.26
N ARG A 195 11.64 26.11 15.42
CA ARG A 195 12.39 25.88 14.18
C ARG A 195 12.07 26.97 13.15
N ASN A 196 13.07 27.39 12.40
CA ASN A 196 13.00 28.56 11.50
C ASN A 196 13.16 28.20 10.02
N ARG A 197 13.87 27.12 9.73
CA ARG A 197 14.27 26.71 8.38
C ARG A 197 13.84 25.27 8.11
N VAL A 198 12.53 25.06 8.26
CA VAL A 198 11.84 23.80 7.98
C VAL A 198 11.86 23.51 6.48
N ALA A 199 12.46 22.38 6.10
CA ALA A 199 12.40 21.82 4.76
C ALA A 199 11.35 20.71 4.66
N THR A 200 11.11 20.21 3.44
CA THR A 200 10.27 19.03 3.21
C THR A 200 10.89 18.03 2.22
N ILE A 201 10.71 16.74 2.52
CA ILE A 201 10.91 15.64 1.57
C ILE A 201 9.51 15.13 1.19
N ALA A 202 9.01 15.62 0.06
CA ALA A 202 7.69 15.27 -0.49
C ALA A 202 7.72 13.93 -1.25
N GLY A 203 6.55 13.28 -1.35
CA GLY A 203 6.37 12.10 -2.22
C GLY A 203 6.19 12.47 -3.70
N PRO A 204 5.95 11.48 -4.58
CA PRO A 204 5.64 11.68 -5.99
C PRO A 204 4.45 12.61 -6.20
N GLN A 205 4.57 13.51 -7.18
CA GLN A 205 3.57 14.56 -7.46
C GLN A 205 2.53 14.14 -8.50
N ASP A 206 2.59 12.90 -8.98
CA ASP A 206 1.56 12.22 -9.76
C ASP A 206 0.67 11.31 -8.89
N MET A 207 0.90 11.28 -7.57
CA MET A 207 0.06 10.61 -6.57
C MET A 207 -0.63 11.64 -5.67
N GLY A 208 -1.95 11.50 -5.45
CA GLY A 208 -2.72 12.47 -4.66
C GLY A 208 -2.25 12.60 -3.20
N VAL A 209 -1.73 11.52 -2.61
CA VAL A 209 -1.09 11.55 -1.27
C VAL A 209 0.14 12.45 -1.23
N GLY A 210 1.03 12.37 -2.23
CA GLY A 210 2.25 13.18 -2.31
C GLY A 210 1.96 14.65 -2.58
N VAL A 211 0.94 14.94 -3.40
CA VAL A 211 0.42 16.30 -3.61
C VAL A 211 -0.21 16.86 -2.33
N ALA A 212 -1.12 16.12 -1.69
CA ALA A 212 -1.83 16.58 -0.49
C ALA A 212 -0.90 16.85 0.70
N ARG A 213 0.07 15.96 0.97
CA ARG A 213 1.08 16.17 2.03
C ARG A 213 1.95 17.40 1.73
N LEU A 214 2.33 17.65 0.47
CA LEU A 214 3.05 18.88 0.09
C LEU A 214 2.20 20.14 0.21
N THR A 215 0.90 20.09 -0.14
CA THR A 215 -0.03 21.20 0.09
C THR A 215 -0.11 21.55 1.57
N GLY A 216 -0.22 20.56 2.46
CA GLY A 216 -0.22 20.78 3.92
C GLY A 216 1.03 21.51 4.42
N TYR A 217 2.22 21.10 3.96
CA TYR A 217 3.47 21.81 4.23
C TYR A 217 3.42 23.28 3.75
N ARG A 218 3.01 23.52 2.50
CA ARG A 218 2.93 24.88 1.93
C ARG A 218 1.99 25.77 2.74
N THR A 219 0.81 25.26 3.09
CA THR A 219 -0.17 25.97 3.94
C THR A 219 0.39 26.32 5.32
N ALA A 220 1.12 25.41 5.98
CA ALA A 220 1.74 25.69 7.27
C ALA A 220 2.85 26.76 7.19
N VAL A 221 3.69 26.70 6.14
CA VAL A 221 4.73 27.72 5.88
C VAL A 221 4.10 29.09 5.67
N GLU A 222 3.08 29.19 4.83
CA GLU A 222 2.36 30.45 4.57
C GLU A 222 1.63 30.98 5.82
N ALA A 223 0.98 30.10 6.60
CA ALA A 223 0.34 30.47 7.86
C ALA A 223 1.33 30.99 8.92
N SER A 224 2.59 30.55 8.88
CA SER A 224 3.68 31.08 9.72
C SER A 224 4.20 32.46 9.27
N GLY A 225 3.63 33.06 8.22
CA GLY A 225 4.06 34.32 7.63
C GLY A 225 5.33 34.21 6.77
N ARG A 226 5.78 32.99 6.48
CA ARG A 226 6.99 32.72 5.68
C ARG A 226 6.59 32.44 4.22
N ARG A 227 7.51 32.71 3.29
CA ARG A 227 7.33 32.33 1.88
C ARG A 227 7.78 30.89 1.67
N VAL A 228 6.97 30.11 0.95
CA VAL A 228 7.39 28.82 0.40
C VAL A 228 8.62 29.05 -0.49
N SER A 229 9.64 28.23 -0.29
CA SER A 229 10.85 28.24 -1.10
C SER A 229 11.04 26.87 -1.72
N ASP A 230 11.05 26.79 -3.06
CA ASP A 230 11.21 25.51 -3.76
C ASP A 230 12.56 24.85 -3.48
N SER A 231 13.57 25.60 -3.03
CA SER A 231 14.86 25.03 -2.63
C SER A 231 14.85 24.33 -1.27
N LEU A 232 13.78 24.49 -0.50
CA LEU A 232 13.51 23.73 0.72
C LEU A 232 12.56 22.53 0.45
N ILE A 233 12.27 22.23 -0.83
CA ILE A 233 11.42 21.12 -1.25
C ILE A 233 12.28 20.13 -2.05
N ALA A 234 12.47 18.93 -1.52
CA ALA A 234 13.00 17.80 -2.27
C ALA A 234 11.92 16.73 -2.47
N TYR A 235 12.05 15.93 -3.52
CA TYR A 235 11.12 14.86 -3.85
C TYR A 235 11.78 13.48 -3.67
N GLY A 236 11.01 12.53 -3.14
CA GLY A 236 11.30 11.11 -3.07
C GLY A 236 10.16 10.26 -3.64
N ASP A 237 10.34 8.94 -3.59
CA ASP A 237 9.48 7.90 -4.15
C ASP A 237 8.89 6.98 -3.07
N PHE A 238 8.83 7.47 -1.83
CA PHE A 238 8.50 6.75 -0.59
C PHE A 238 9.51 5.67 -0.14
N SER A 239 10.54 5.33 -0.93
CA SER A 239 11.63 4.45 -0.48
C SER A 239 12.61 5.12 0.49
N GLU A 240 13.20 4.34 1.39
CA GLU A 240 14.27 4.77 2.29
C GLU A 240 15.49 5.35 1.54
N ALA A 241 15.78 4.79 0.35
CA ALA A 241 16.88 5.24 -0.49
C ALA A 241 16.64 6.64 -1.07
N SER A 242 15.42 6.94 -1.52
CA SER A 242 15.10 8.28 -2.03
C SER A 242 15.01 9.32 -0.92
N GLY A 243 14.52 8.96 0.27
CA GLY A 243 14.59 9.81 1.47
C GLY A 243 16.02 10.22 1.83
N ALA A 244 16.96 9.26 1.85
CA ALA A 244 18.38 9.54 2.08
C ALA A 244 19.01 10.41 0.97
N ALA A 245 18.62 10.20 -0.29
CA ALA A 245 19.10 11.02 -1.41
C ALA A 245 18.51 12.44 -1.40
N ALA A 246 17.24 12.60 -1.03
CA ALA A 246 16.58 13.88 -0.90
C ALA A 246 17.18 14.72 0.23
N MET A 247 17.41 14.12 1.40
CA MET A 247 18.03 14.81 2.54
C MET A 247 19.45 15.30 2.23
N ARG A 248 20.27 14.50 1.52
CA ARG A 248 21.60 14.94 1.05
C ARG A 248 21.53 16.17 0.15
N ARG A 249 20.63 16.16 -0.86
CA ARG A 249 20.41 17.33 -1.74
C ARG A 249 19.96 18.58 -0.98
N LEU A 250 19.10 18.42 0.04
CA LEU A 250 18.66 19.53 0.89
C LEU A 250 19.85 20.13 1.68
N LEU A 251 20.70 19.31 2.29
CA LEU A 251 21.89 19.77 3.03
C LEU A 251 22.97 20.36 2.12
N GLU A 252 23.13 19.84 0.90
CA GLU A 252 24.02 20.40 -0.13
C GLU A 252 23.56 21.79 -0.58
N PHE A 253 22.25 22.03 -0.66
CA PHE A 253 21.70 23.34 -1.00
C PHE A 253 21.72 24.30 0.21
N ASP A 254 21.38 23.83 1.41
CA ASP A 254 21.24 24.67 2.60
C ASP A 254 21.64 23.95 3.90
N ALA A 255 22.86 24.22 4.35
CA ALA A 255 23.37 23.75 5.65
C ALA A 255 22.72 24.44 6.88
N GLY A 256 21.83 25.41 6.66
CA GLY A 256 21.06 26.12 7.69
C GLY A 256 19.69 25.51 7.98
N ILE A 257 19.32 24.40 7.32
CA ILE A 257 18.12 23.61 7.67
C ILE A 257 18.24 23.13 9.12
N ASP A 258 17.23 23.46 9.93
CA ASP A 258 17.11 23.13 11.36
C ASP A 258 15.94 22.17 11.65
N ALA A 259 15.12 21.86 10.64
CA ALA A 259 14.07 20.85 10.70
C ALA A 259 13.66 20.35 9.30
N VAL A 260 13.09 19.15 9.22
CA VAL A 260 12.53 18.59 8.00
C VAL A 260 11.24 17.80 8.30
N PHE A 261 10.18 18.11 7.56
CA PHE A 261 9.00 17.24 7.44
C PHE A 261 9.24 16.23 6.31
N VAL A 262 8.93 14.96 6.54
CA VAL A 262 9.15 13.90 5.56
C VAL A 262 7.85 13.16 5.32
N ALA A 263 7.47 13.04 4.05
CA ALA A 263 6.15 12.58 3.66
C ALA A 263 5.87 11.08 3.87
N SER A 264 6.83 10.29 4.38
CA SER A 264 6.58 8.97 4.99
C SER A 264 7.64 8.62 6.03
N ASP A 265 7.31 7.75 6.97
CA ASP A 265 8.26 7.27 7.99
C ASP A 265 9.45 6.51 7.39
N LEU A 266 9.23 5.75 6.31
CA LEU A 266 10.31 5.02 5.62
C LEU A 266 11.33 5.97 4.95
N MET A 267 10.86 7.05 4.31
CA MET A 267 11.75 8.11 3.83
C MET A 267 12.44 8.85 4.99
N ALA A 268 11.75 9.02 6.12
CA ALA A 268 12.30 9.70 7.29
C ALA A 268 13.48 8.92 7.89
N CYS A 269 13.42 7.59 7.95
CA CYS A 269 14.56 6.75 8.31
C CYS A 269 15.75 6.93 7.34
N GLY A 270 15.48 7.09 6.05
CA GLY A 270 16.49 7.47 5.05
C GLY A 270 17.12 8.84 5.35
N ALA A 271 16.31 9.83 5.71
CA ALA A 271 16.77 11.16 6.10
C ALA A 271 17.62 11.14 7.39
N LEU A 272 17.22 10.37 8.42
CA LEU A 272 18.02 10.15 9.63
C LEU A 272 19.41 9.61 9.32
N ARG A 273 19.51 8.61 8.41
CA ARG A 273 20.82 8.09 7.96
C ARG A 273 21.67 9.19 7.33
N ALA A 274 21.10 9.98 6.41
CA ALA A 274 21.82 11.06 5.72
C ALA A 274 22.26 12.19 6.67
N LEU A 275 21.42 12.55 7.65
CA LEU A 275 21.76 13.53 8.70
C LEU A 275 22.95 13.05 9.55
N ARG A 276 22.91 11.79 9.98
CA ARG A 276 24.00 11.16 10.73
C ARG A 276 25.30 11.07 9.92
N GLU A 277 25.22 10.74 8.62
CA GLU A 277 26.37 10.76 7.70
C GLU A 277 26.97 12.17 7.52
N ALA A 278 26.13 13.21 7.57
CA ALA A 278 26.53 14.61 7.57
C ALA A 278 26.96 15.15 8.96
N GLY A 279 27.01 14.30 9.99
CA GLY A 279 27.37 14.67 11.36
C GLY A 279 26.34 15.55 12.08
N ARG A 280 25.10 15.61 11.60
CA ARG A 280 24.00 16.37 12.20
C ARG A 280 23.26 15.49 13.21
N ARG A 281 23.08 15.99 14.43
CA ARG A 281 22.30 15.33 15.48
C ARG A 281 20.82 15.58 15.29
N VAL A 282 20.00 14.58 15.61
CA VAL A 282 18.54 14.68 15.63
C VAL A 282 18.09 14.42 17.07
N PRO A 283 17.21 15.23 17.67
CA PRO A 283 16.57 16.44 17.12
C PRO A 283 17.39 17.73 17.31
N ASP A 284 18.58 17.68 17.94
CA ASP A 284 19.33 18.88 18.35
C ASP A 284 19.64 19.84 17.19
N ASP A 285 20.34 19.35 16.15
CA ASP A 285 20.78 20.18 15.02
C ASP A 285 19.73 20.23 13.91
N VAL A 286 18.98 19.14 13.71
CA VAL A 286 17.86 19.04 12.76
C VAL A 286 16.74 18.20 13.37
N ALA A 287 15.56 18.79 13.57
CA ALA A 287 14.36 18.02 13.94
C ALA A 287 13.78 17.27 12.72
N VAL A 288 13.27 16.04 12.93
CA VAL A 288 12.67 15.24 11.86
C VAL A 288 11.27 14.81 12.28
N VAL A 289 10.28 15.07 11.43
CA VAL A 289 8.91 14.59 11.59
C VAL A 289 8.51 13.77 10.37
N GLY A 290 8.12 12.51 10.60
CA GLY A 290 7.61 11.60 9.58
C GLY A 290 6.09 11.65 9.41
N PHE A 291 5.55 10.65 8.72
CA PHE A 291 4.13 10.45 8.51
C PHE A 291 3.87 8.94 8.36
N GLU A 292 3.02 8.37 9.20
CA GLU A 292 2.27 7.10 9.12
C GLU A 292 2.02 6.48 10.51
N ASP A 293 2.88 6.75 11.51
CA ASP A 293 3.02 5.94 12.74
C ASP A 293 3.30 4.47 12.41
N ALA A 294 4.15 4.27 11.40
CA ALA A 294 4.65 2.95 11.03
C ALA A 294 5.56 2.40 12.13
N PRO A 295 5.64 1.07 12.34
CA PRO A 295 6.50 0.48 13.37
C PRO A 295 7.97 0.94 13.29
N ILE A 296 8.46 1.26 12.09
CA ILE A 296 9.82 1.76 11.87
C ILE A 296 10.09 3.12 12.53
N ALA A 297 9.08 3.99 12.67
CA ALA A 297 9.22 5.30 13.34
C ALA A 297 9.52 5.16 14.85
N ARG A 298 9.01 4.10 15.48
CA ARG A 298 9.27 3.79 16.89
C ARG A 298 10.55 2.98 17.10
N GLN A 299 11.08 2.39 16.04
CA GLN A 299 12.28 1.53 16.03
C GLN A 299 13.53 2.25 15.50
N SER A 300 13.38 3.46 14.94
CA SER A 300 14.50 4.28 14.49
C SER A 300 15.32 4.82 15.66
N ASP A 301 16.57 5.19 15.36
CA ASP A 301 17.47 5.85 16.30
C ASP A 301 17.88 7.23 15.74
N PRO A 302 17.40 8.36 16.31
CA PRO A 302 16.39 8.43 17.38
C PRO A 302 14.99 8.01 16.91
N PRO A 303 14.06 7.70 17.84
CA PRO A 303 12.64 7.53 17.53
C PRO A 303 12.05 8.78 16.90
N LEU A 304 11.21 8.62 15.88
CA LEU A 304 10.60 9.71 15.14
C LEU A 304 9.34 10.25 15.82
N THR A 305 9.15 11.57 15.73
CA THR A 305 7.82 12.18 15.80
C THR A 305 7.16 11.95 14.44
N THR A 306 5.89 11.59 14.39
CA THR A 306 5.20 11.20 13.15
C THR A 306 3.71 11.51 13.21
N VAL A 307 3.03 11.54 12.06
CA VAL A 307 1.57 11.68 11.98
C VAL A 307 0.94 10.30 11.91
N HIS A 308 0.07 9.95 12.87
CA HIS A 308 -0.67 8.70 12.85
C HIS A 308 -1.65 8.64 11.68
N GLN A 309 -1.53 7.57 10.89
CA GLN A 309 -2.47 7.20 9.84
C GLN A 309 -3.17 5.89 10.26
N PRO A 310 -4.52 5.83 10.35
CA PRO A 310 -5.23 4.63 10.79
C PRO A 310 -5.34 3.58 9.65
N VAL A 311 -4.20 3.06 9.18
CA VAL A 311 -4.07 2.22 7.96
C VAL A 311 -4.97 0.96 8.00
N GLU A 312 -5.10 0.29 9.14
CA GLU A 312 -6.00 -0.87 9.25
C GLU A 312 -7.48 -0.48 9.13
N GLU A 313 -7.87 0.70 9.63
CA GLU A 313 -9.24 1.19 9.46
C GLU A 313 -9.49 1.65 8.02
N MET A 314 -8.50 2.23 7.33
CA MET A 314 -8.60 2.52 5.90
C MET A 314 -8.96 1.25 5.12
N GLY A 315 -8.19 0.17 5.29
CA GLY A 315 -8.46 -1.11 4.63
C GLY A 315 -9.84 -1.67 4.97
N ARG A 316 -10.26 -1.56 6.24
CA ARG A 316 -11.59 -2.01 6.70
C ARG A 316 -12.73 -1.21 6.05
N GLN A 317 -12.58 0.11 5.95
CA GLN A 317 -13.55 0.99 5.30
C GLN A 317 -13.56 0.79 3.78
N MET A 318 -12.41 0.54 3.14
CA MET A 318 -12.33 0.19 1.72
C MET A 318 -13.17 -1.06 1.41
N ALA A 319 -13.00 -2.12 2.21
CA ALA A 319 -13.79 -3.34 2.09
C ALA A 319 -15.29 -3.10 2.31
N ARG A 320 -15.68 -2.39 3.38
CA ARG A 320 -17.09 -2.04 3.67
C ARG A 320 -17.74 -1.26 2.53
N LEU A 321 -17.08 -0.22 2.04
CA LEU A 321 -17.56 0.63 0.95
C LEU A 321 -17.71 -0.17 -0.35
N LEU A 322 -16.78 -1.10 -0.64
CA LEU A 322 -16.87 -1.97 -1.80
C LEU A 322 -18.02 -2.99 -1.67
N VAL A 323 -18.21 -3.59 -0.49
CA VAL A 323 -19.31 -4.54 -0.26
C VAL A 323 -20.67 -3.86 -0.43
N ALA A 324 -20.85 -2.66 0.12
CA ALA A 324 -22.06 -1.85 -0.06
C ALA A 324 -22.30 -1.55 -1.56
N ARG A 325 -21.25 -1.18 -2.30
CA ARG A 325 -21.27 -0.97 -3.75
C ARG A 325 -21.67 -2.21 -4.56
N ILE A 326 -21.14 -3.39 -4.22
CA ILE A 326 -21.50 -4.67 -4.85
C ILE A 326 -22.96 -5.05 -4.57
N ARG A 327 -23.47 -4.69 -3.38
CA ARG A 327 -24.85 -4.92 -2.96
C ARG A 327 -25.84 -3.87 -3.49
N ARG A 328 -25.33 -2.76 -4.05
CA ARG A 328 -26.12 -1.59 -4.50
C ARG A 328 -26.91 -0.95 -3.34
N GLU A 329 -26.30 -0.91 -2.16
CA GLU A 329 -26.81 -0.18 -1.01
C GLU A 329 -26.71 1.34 -1.28
N GLU A 330 -27.69 2.12 -0.79
CA GLU A 330 -27.62 3.59 -0.86
C GLU A 330 -26.56 4.10 0.11
N LEU A 331 -25.60 4.88 -0.41
CA LEU A 331 -24.49 5.44 0.35
C LEU A 331 -24.65 6.96 0.45
N PRO A 332 -24.58 7.54 1.66
CA PRO A 332 -24.80 8.98 1.86
C PRO A 332 -23.70 9.84 1.21
N GLN A 333 -22.49 9.30 1.08
CA GLN A 333 -21.37 9.90 0.39
C GLN A 333 -20.58 8.81 -0.34
N PRO A 334 -19.94 9.11 -1.48
CA PRO A 334 -19.12 8.12 -2.19
C PRO A 334 -17.75 7.90 -1.52
N TYR A 335 -17.42 8.61 -0.44
CA TYR A 335 -16.11 8.53 0.19
C TYR A 335 -16.15 8.44 1.72
N VAL A 336 -15.02 7.98 2.27
CA VAL A 336 -14.69 8.06 3.70
C VAL A 336 -13.37 8.83 3.83
N LEU A 337 -13.32 9.81 4.72
CA LEU A 337 -12.10 10.52 5.10
C LEU A 337 -11.84 10.22 6.58
N LEU A 338 -10.68 9.68 6.91
CA LEU A 338 -10.28 9.39 8.29
C LEU A 338 -9.35 10.48 8.83
N ASP A 339 -9.49 10.79 10.11
CA ASP A 339 -8.69 11.79 10.79
C ASP A 339 -7.23 11.33 10.97
N THR A 340 -6.32 12.31 10.97
CA THR A 340 -4.90 12.14 11.28
C THR A 340 -4.54 13.00 12.49
N HIS A 341 -3.54 12.58 13.27
CA HIS A 341 -3.08 13.33 14.43
C HIS A 341 -1.58 13.09 14.67
N LEU A 342 -0.90 14.08 15.25
CA LEU A 342 0.52 13.98 15.56
C LEU A 342 0.78 13.05 16.76
N ILE A 343 1.78 12.18 16.63
CA ILE A 343 2.38 11.35 17.66
C ILE A 343 3.80 11.90 17.94
N PRO A 344 4.01 12.61 19.06
CA PRO A 344 5.36 12.98 19.49
C PRO A 344 6.25 11.75 19.67
N ALA A 345 7.54 11.89 19.37
CA ALA A 345 8.53 10.87 19.70
C ALA A 345 8.46 10.51 21.20
N PRO A 346 8.63 9.24 21.58
CA PRO A 346 8.77 8.87 22.98
C PRO A 346 9.92 9.68 23.61
N PRO A 347 9.79 10.11 24.89
CA PRO A 347 10.89 10.78 25.58
C PRO A 347 12.12 9.86 25.60
N PRO A 348 13.35 10.43 25.57
CA PRO A 348 14.55 9.62 25.71
C PRO A 348 14.49 8.82 27.00
N ASP A 349 14.89 7.54 26.93
CA ASP A 349 14.94 6.66 28.09
C ASP A 349 15.74 7.33 29.21
N PRO A 350 15.26 7.33 30.47
CA PRO A 350 15.97 7.94 31.57
C PRO A 350 17.35 7.29 31.68
N ALA A 351 18.41 8.10 31.60
CA ALA A 351 19.78 7.63 31.55
C ALA A 351 20.03 6.58 32.64
N PRO A 352 20.64 5.41 32.30
CA PRO A 352 20.79 4.32 33.25
C PRO A 352 21.52 4.83 34.49
N PRO A 353 21.01 4.53 35.71
CA PRO A 353 21.51 5.14 36.92
C PRO A 353 23.02 4.90 37.04
N ALA A 354 23.76 5.99 37.30
CA ALA A 354 25.21 5.98 37.32
C ALA A 354 25.72 4.79 38.16
N PRO A 355 26.72 4.03 37.67
CA PRO A 355 27.18 2.82 38.34
C PRO A 355 27.55 3.16 39.79
N ARG A 356 26.83 2.56 40.75
CA ARG A 356 27.03 2.82 42.18
C ARG A 356 28.53 2.75 42.48
N PRO A 357 29.11 3.73 43.19
CA PRO A 357 30.53 3.72 43.48
C PRO A 357 30.87 2.39 44.14
N ARG A 358 31.83 1.65 43.55
CA ARG A 358 32.26 0.36 44.08
C ARG A 358 32.61 0.56 45.55
N ALA A 359 31.88 -0.10 46.44
CA ALA A 359 32.18 -0.06 47.86
C ALA A 359 33.67 -0.35 48.05
N PRO A 360 34.38 0.43 48.88
CA PRO A 360 35.81 0.23 49.08
C PRO A 360 36.05 -1.23 49.44
N ARG A 361 36.94 -1.90 48.70
CA ARG A 361 37.31 -3.30 48.96
C ARG A 361 37.75 -3.39 50.41
N ARG A 362 36.90 -3.96 51.27
CA ARG A 362 37.31 -4.28 52.64
C ARG A 362 38.55 -5.16 52.53
N GLY A 363 39.65 -4.70 53.12
CA GLY A 363 40.88 -5.49 53.19
C GLY A 363 40.61 -6.83 53.87
N PRO A 364 41.46 -7.84 53.65
CA PRO A 364 41.25 -9.18 54.20
C PRO A 364 41.06 -9.12 55.71
N TYR A 365 39.91 -9.63 56.17
CA TYR A 365 39.48 -9.60 57.56
C TYR A 365 40.44 -10.43 58.42
N ARG A 366 41.31 -9.77 59.20
CA ARG A 366 42.19 -10.42 60.18
C ARG A 366 41.39 -10.78 61.45
N GLY A 367 40.52 -11.77 61.32
CA GLY A 367 39.90 -12.43 62.48
C GLY A 367 40.87 -13.42 63.15
N PRO A 368 40.73 -13.69 64.46
CA PRO A 368 41.54 -14.69 65.16
C PRO A 368 41.25 -16.12 64.65
N ALA A 369 42.28 -16.98 64.67
CA ALA A 369 42.19 -18.33 64.12
C ALA A 369 41.31 -19.27 64.98
N PRO A 370 40.52 -20.18 64.36
CA PRO A 370 39.73 -21.16 65.09
C PRO A 370 40.62 -22.25 65.72
N PRO A 371 40.21 -22.85 66.86
CA PRO A 371 41.02 -23.84 67.58
C PRO A 371 41.08 -25.18 66.83
N ARG A 372 42.27 -25.80 66.84
CA ARG A 372 42.51 -27.12 66.24
C ARG A 372 41.88 -28.23 67.09
N ARG A 373 40.96 -29.02 66.52
CA ARG A 373 40.61 -30.35 67.04
C ARG A 373 41.49 -31.41 66.39
N GLY A 374 42.07 -32.29 67.20
CA GLY A 374 43.03 -33.30 66.75
C GLY A 374 42.39 -34.52 66.10
N LEU A 375 43.08 -35.08 65.11
CA LEU A 375 42.81 -36.40 64.55
C LEU A 375 43.53 -37.47 65.39
N ARG A 376 42.86 -38.61 65.64
CA ARG A 376 43.52 -39.88 65.95
C ARG A 376 43.22 -40.90 64.84
N ALA A 377 44.16 -41.81 64.63
CA ALA A 377 44.31 -42.55 63.38
C ALA A 377 43.81 -44.01 63.44
N VAL A 378 43.39 -44.51 62.28
CA VAL A 378 43.66 -45.85 61.71
C VAL A 378 43.60 -45.68 60.17
N GLY A 379 44.41 -46.26 59.28
CA GLY A 379 45.60 -47.10 59.47
C GLY A 379 45.65 -48.30 58.51
N SER A 380 46.10 -48.12 57.25
CA SER A 380 46.60 -49.16 56.29
C SER A 380 45.62 -50.32 55.91
N ALA A 381 45.65 -51.04 54.77
CA ALA A 381 46.66 -51.28 53.72
C ALA A 381 45.97 -51.59 52.34
N PRO A 382 46.44 -52.44 51.38
CA PRO A 382 46.78 -51.93 50.05
C PRO A 382 46.13 -52.63 48.82
N TRP A 383 46.56 -52.20 47.64
CA TRP A 383 46.16 -52.59 46.28
C TRP A 383 46.76 -53.92 45.80
N VAL A 384 46.03 -54.73 45.00
CA VAL A 384 46.58 -55.60 43.91
C VAL A 384 45.43 -56.23 43.05
N PRO A 385 45.63 -56.59 41.74
CA PRO A 385 44.54 -56.87 40.78
C PRO A 385 44.57 -58.25 40.08
N ARG A 386 43.50 -58.63 39.31
CA ARG A 386 43.56 -59.19 37.92
C ARG A 386 42.30 -59.90 37.37
N ARG A 387 42.05 -59.72 36.05
CA ARG A 387 41.47 -60.67 35.01
C ARG A 387 40.04 -61.21 35.27
N GLY A 388 39.19 -61.59 34.30
CA GLY A 388 39.10 -61.63 32.82
C GLY A 388 37.75 -62.34 32.49
N GLN A 389 37.04 -62.25 31.36
CA GLN A 389 37.38 -62.43 29.94
C GLN A 389 36.15 -62.08 29.02
N ARG A 390 36.38 -61.92 27.70
CA ARG A 390 35.58 -62.38 26.51
C ARG A 390 34.08 -62.78 26.71
N ARG A 391 33.07 -62.42 25.89
CA ARG A 391 32.87 -62.31 24.41
C ARG A 391 31.52 -61.54 24.16
N SER A 392 31.06 -61.12 22.97
CA SER A 392 31.69 -60.54 21.75
C SER A 392 30.64 -60.24 20.65
N ARG A 393 30.77 -59.12 19.89
CA ARG A 393 30.10 -58.79 18.59
C ARG A 393 28.61 -58.31 18.67
N ARG A 394 28.08 -57.43 17.79
CA ARG A 394 28.59 -56.85 16.52
C ARG A 394 27.92 -55.50 16.12
N SER A 395 28.72 -54.59 15.56
CA SER A 395 28.45 -53.60 14.47
C SER A 395 27.22 -52.65 14.48
N GLY A 396 27.37 -51.36 14.14
CA GLY A 396 28.62 -50.64 13.79
C GLY A 396 28.46 -49.23 13.19
N LEU A 397 29.61 -48.68 12.76
CA LEU A 397 29.82 -47.49 11.92
C LEU A 397 29.44 -46.11 12.52
N ALA A 398 30.38 -45.56 13.27
CA ALA A 398 30.68 -44.12 13.25
C ALA A 398 32.07 -43.94 12.61
N ASN A 399 32.30 -42.82 11.91
CA ASN A 399 33.66 -42.38 11.60
C ASN A 399 33.76 -40.85 11.68
N ARG A 400 34.54 -40.37 12.65
CA ARG A 400 35.10 -39.01 12.71
C ARG A 400 36.62 -39.16 12.73
N ARG A 401 37.34 -38.28 12.02
CA ARG A 401 38.58 -37.64 12.49
C ARG A 401 38.99 -36.50 11.55
N GLU A 402 39.22 -35.33 12.15
CA GLU A 402 39.91 -34.16 11.60
C GLU A 402 41.43 -34.30 11.89
N PRO A 403 42.28 -33.25 11.82
CA PRO A 403 42.30 -32.06 10.95
C PRO A 403 43.67 -31.90 10.22
N GLY A 404 43.82 -30.89 9.36
CA GLY A 404 45.13 -30.48 8.82
C GLY A 404 45.13 -29.04 8.27
N MET A 405 46.05 -28.20 8.74
CA MET A 405 46.25 -26.82 8.25
C MET A 405 46.95 -26.79 6.89
N LEU A 406 46.60 -25.82 6.03
CA LEU A 406 47.50 -24.75 5.55
C LEU A 406 46.84 -23.86 4.46
N SER A 407 47.28 -22.60 4.38
CA SER A 407 46.81 -21.56 3.44
C SER A 407 47.60 -21.60 2.12
N PRO A 408 47.04 -21.02 1.03
CA PRO A 408 47.88 -20.36 0.03
C PRO A 408 47.55 -18.88 -0.20
N ARG A 409 48.60 -18.11 -0.47
CA ARG A 409 48.58 -16.67 -0.79
C ARG A 409 48.24 -16.39 -2.26
N SER A 410 47.75 -15.16 -2.45
CA SER A 410 47.66 -14.37 -3.69
C SER A 410 48.65 -14.67 -4.83
N THR A 411 48.14 -14.57 -6.07
CA THR A 411 48.94 -14.20 -7.26
C THR A 411 48.24 -13.11 -8.08
N ARG A 412 48.79 -11.89 -8.01
CA ARG A 412 48.49 -10.82 -8.98
C ARG A 412 49.26 -11.09 -10.27
N ARG A 413 48.64 -10.90 -11.44
CA ARG A 413 49.38 -10.71 -12.71
C ARG A 413 49.09 -9.33 -13.30
N ARG A 414 50.11 -8.48 -13.36
CA ARG A 414 50.12 -7.22 -14.11
C ARG A 414 50.53 -7.51 -15.57
N VAL A 415 49.94 -6.80 -16.52
CA VAL A 415 50.60 -6.46 -17.80
C VAL A 415 50.63 -4.93 -17.90
N ARG A 416 51.75 -4.39 -18.41
CA ARG A 416 52.03 -2.94 -18.41
C ARG A 416 51.60 -2.26 -19.72
N ARG A 417 51.14 -1.02 -19.57
CA ARG A 417 51.11 0.11 -20.52
C ARG A 417 52.05 0.03 -21.74
N ARG A 418 51.57 0.53 -22.88
CA ARG A 418 52.16 1.65 -23.64
C ARG A 418 51.04 2.52 -24.24
N ALA A 419 51.34 3.75 -24.66
CA ALA A 419 50.32 4.76 -24.98
C ALA A 419 50.75 5.74 -26.09
N ARG A 420 49.75 6.26 -26.83
CA ARG A 420 49.75 7.48 -27.68
C ARG A 420 50.64 7.50 -28.95
N PRO A 421 50.44 8.46 -29.88
CA PRO A 421 49.16 8.95 -30.44
C PRO A 421 49.18 9.06 -31.99
N GLY A 422 48.07 9.39 -32.64
CA GLY A 422 48.06 9.69 -34.09
C GLY A 422 46.71 10.24 -34.58
N ALA A 423 46.73 11.26 -35.44
CA ALA A 423 45.55 12.00 -35.89
C ALA A 423 45.07 11.56 -37.29
N GLY A 424 43.79 11.85 -37.59
CA GLY A 424 43.42 12.40 -38.90
C GLY A 424 42.52 11.58 -39.82
N ARG A 425 41.46 12.28 -40.29
CA ARG A 425 40.82 12.19 -41.62
C ARG A 425 39.93 10.97 -41.98
N SER A 426 38.62 11.27 -42.10
CA SER A 426 37.72 10.76 -43.16
C SER A 426 38.21 11.23 -44.56
N PRO A 427 37.73 10.74 -45.74
CA PRO A 427 36.37 10.21 -46.01
C PRO A 427 36.26 9.05 -47.05
N GLY A 428 35.01 8.74 -47.46
CA GLY A 428 34.66 7.83 -48.58
C GLY A 428 33.81 6.65 -48.08
N ARG A 429 32.48 6.61 -48.29
CA ARG A 429 31.67 6.41 -49.53
C ARG A 429 31.50 4.93 -49.90
N ASP A 430 30.27 4.64 -50.35
CA ASP A 430 29.75 3.42 -50.97
C ASP A 430 29.75 2.17 -50.05
N GLY A 431 28.74 1.30 -50.05
CA GLY A 431 27.55 1.18 -50.88
C GLY A 431 27.30 -0.32 -51.13
N GLY A 432 26.26 -0.94 -50.55
CA GLY A 432 26.20 -2.42 -50.52
C GLY A 432 24.90 -3.07 -50.05
N ALA A 433 23.91 -3.11 -50.93
CA ALA A 433 22.89 -4.17 -51.11
C ALA A 433 22.32 -4.93 -49.88
N VAL A 434 21.07 -4.61 -49.52
CA VAL A 434 20.19 -5.52 -48.75
C VAL A 434 19.69 -6.66 -49.65
N ARG A 435 19.95 -7.91 -49.28
CA ARG A 435 19.40 -9.10 -49.95
C ARG A 435 17.90 -9.26 -49.68
N ARG A 436 17.12 -9.47 -50.75
CA ARG A 436 15.79 -10.11 -50.67
C ARG A 436 15.95 -11.64 -50.72
N ASN A 437 15.06 -12.37 -50.06
CA ASN A 437 14.53 -13.63 -50.62
C ASN A 437 13.08 -13.86 -50.12
N PRO A 438 12.13 -14.35 -50.94
CA PRO A 438 10.71 -14.39 -50.57
C PRO A 438 10.13 -15.81 -50.37
N GLY A 439 8.92 -15.86 -49.81
CA GLY A 439 7.89 -16.83 -50.24
C GLY A 439 7.30 -17.74 -49.17
N ARG A 440 5.97 -17.67 -49.00
CA ARG A 440 5.06 -18.65 -49.64
C ARG A 440 3.59 -18.19 -49.67
N ARG A 441 2.87 -18.75 -50.65
CA ARG A 441 1.45 -18.64 -51.00
C ARG A 441 0.60 -19.66 -50.19
N VAL A 442 -0.74 -19.74 -50.15
CA VAL A 442 -1.96 -18.93 -50.50
C VAL A 442 -3.18 -19.77 -50.01
N ARG A 443 -4.30 -19.13 -49.62
CA ARG A 443 -5.73 -19.50 -49.83
C ARG A 443 -6.60 -19.00 -48.64
N ALA A 444 -7.88 -18.62 -48.77
CA ALA A 444 -8.68 -18.07 -49.89
C ALA A 444 -10.07 -17.62 -49.37
N ARG A 445 -10.74 -16.70 -50.10
CA ARG A 445 -12.17 -16.27 -49.98
C ARG A 445 -12.55 -15.40 -48.76
N GLY A 446 -13.28 -14.29 -48.90
CA GLY A 446 -13.65 -13.51 -50.10
C GLY A 446 -14.83 -12.55 -49.89
N ARG A 447 -15.02 -11.59 -50.84
CA ARG A 447 -16.20 -10.70 -51.03
C ARG A 447 -16.47 -9.66 -49.89
N VAL A 448 -16.98 -8.43 -50.09
CA VAL A 448 -17.60 -7.72 -51.25
C VAL A 448 -17.06 -6.27 -51.37
N GLU A 449 -17.10 -5.75 -52.60
CA GLU A 449 -16.97 -4.38 -53.15
C GLU A 449 -16.66 -3.14 -52.29
N ALA A 450 -15.77 -2.31 -52.84
CA ALA A 450 -15.77 -0.85 -52.69
C ALA A 450 -15.69 -0.19 -54.07
N ARG A 451 -16.36 0.94 -54.26
CA ARG A 451 -16.12 1.86 -55.39
C ARG A 451 -16.33 3.32 -54.98
N ARG A 452 -15.24 4.09 -55.16
CA ARG A 452 -15.12 5.37 -55.90
C ARG A 452 -15.81 6.61 -55.28
N ASP A 453 -15.28 7.83 -55.46
CA ASP A 453 -14.06 8.28 -56.16
C ASP A 453 -13.53 9.58 -55.51
N ARG A 454 -12.34 10.04 -55.94
CA ARG A 454 -11.79 11.43 -56.07
C ARG A 454 -12.49 12.60 -55.34
N SER A 455 -11.84 13.67 -54.87
CA SER A 455 -10.49 14.28 -55.03
C SER A 455 -10.39 15.38 -53.93
N GLY A 456 -9.26 15.73 -53.32
CA GLY A 456 -8.02 16.19 -53.94
C GLY A 456 -8.06 17.71 -54.23
N PHE A 457 -7.62 18.56 -53.29
CA PHE A 457 -6.95 19.85 -53.57
C PHE A 457 -6.19 20.38 -52.34
N HIS A 458 -5.26 21.32 -52.55
CA HIS A 458 -4.20 21.74 -51.61
C HIS A 458 -4.39 23.18 -51.07
N ARG A 459 -3.55 23.51 -50.06
CA ARG A 459 -3.00 24.84 -49.65
C ARG A 459 -3.69 25.69 -48.56
N THR A 460 -3.01 25.72 -47.41
CA THR A 460 -2.41 26.90 -46.71
C THR A 460 -3.17 28.23 -46.64
N GLY A 461 -3.31 28.76 -45.42
CA GLY A 461 -3.52 30.19 -45.17
C GLY A 461 -3.79 30.51 -43.69
N ASP A 462 -2.92 31.27 -43.04
CA ASP A 462 -3.16 31.87 -41.71
C ASP A 462 -4.30 32.90 -41.77
N ALA A 463 -5.07 33.04 -40.67
CA ALA A 463 -5.17 34.31 -39.92
C ALA A 463 -6.27 34.32 -38.83
N ARG A 464 -5.83 34.50 -37.58
CA ARG A 464 -6.35 35.40 -36.53
C ARG A 464 -7.82 35.90 -36.56
N SER A 465 -8.46 35.67 -35.40
CA SER A 465 -9.10 36.67 -34.51
C SER A 465 -10.56 37.17 -34.72
N ALA A 466 -11.14 37.58 -33.57
CA ALA A 466 -12.39 38.32 -33.35
C ALA A 466 -13.70 37.60 -33.72
N VAL A 467 -14.57 37.23 -32.76
CA VAL A 467 -15.40 38.08 -31.87
C VAL A 467 -16.40 38.94 -32.66
N ALA A 468 -17.67 38.52 -32.67
CA ALA A 468 -18.81 39.39 -32.36
C ALA A 468 -20.10 38.56 -32.18
N SER A 469 -20.91 38.96 -31.19
CA SER A 469 -22.26 38.47 -30.95
C SER A 469 -23.26 38.94 -32.02
N LYS A 470 -24.39 38.24 -32.14
CA LYS A 470 -25.68 38.87 -32.49
C LYS A 470 -26.84 38.08 -31.89
N ALA A 471 -27.84 38.80 -31.37
CA ALA A 471 -28.92 38.25 -30.58
C ALA A 471 -30.29 38.47 -31.26
N GLY A 472 -31.07 37.39 -31.36
CA GLY A 472 -32.53 37.36 -31.55
C GLY A 472 -33.12 38.06 -32.79
N PRO A 473 -34.46 38.22 -32.83
CA PRO A 473 -35.49 37.41 -32.16
C PRO A 473 -36.58 36.93 -33.16
N LEU A 474 -37.61 36.19 -32.69
CA LEU A 474 -39.06 36.43 -32.94
C LEU A 474 -39.93 35.17 -32.67
N LEU A 475 -40.86 35.34 -31.73
CA LEU A 475 -42.13 34.59 -31.54
C LEU A 475 -43.23 35.27 -32.41
N PRO A 476 -44.50 34.78 -32.57
CA PRO A 476 -45.32 34.09 -31.54
C PRO A 476 -46.43 33.07 -31.96
N GLY A 477 -47.07 32.49 -30.93
CA GLY A 477 -48.54 32.25 -30.83
C GLY A 477 -49.04 30.86 -31.24
N HIS A 478 -50.03 30.21 -30.60
CA HIS A 478 -50.84 30.43 -29.37
C HIS A 478 -51.04 29.06 -28.66
N GLY A 479 -51.27 28.93 -27.33
CA GLY A 479 -52.57 29.06 -26.61
C GLY A 479 -53.33 27.71 -26.58
N MET A 480 -53.93 27.17 -25.50
CA MET A 480 -54.36 27.66 -24.17
C MET A 480 -54.08 26.56 -23.08
N ALA A 481 -53.71 26.87 -21.82
CA ALA A 481 -54.57 27.13 -20.64
C ALA A 481 -55.60 26.00 -20.31
N THR A 482 -55.77 25.51 -19.07
CA THR A 482 -55.95 26.16 -17.76
C THR A 482 -55.11 25.47 -16.64
N GLY A 483 -54.62 26.07 -15.54
CA GLY A 483 -55.25 26.94 -14.53
C GLY A 483 -55.46 26.12 -13.24
N ALA A 484 -55.12 26.52 -12.00
CA ALA A 484 -54.45 27.70 -11.43
C ALA A 484 -53.61 27.22 -10.19
N LYS A 485 -53.03 27.99 -9.26
CA LYS A 485 -53.07 29.43 -8.90
C LYS A 485 -51.74 29.83 -8.19
N ARG A 486 -51.67 31.04 -7.63
CA ARG A 486 -50.57 31.68 -6.83
C ARG A 486 -51.25 32.83 -6.01
N PRO A 487 -50.60 33.76 -5.26
CA PRO A 487 -49.21 33.94 -4.75
C PRO A 487 -49.28 34.29 -3.21
N PRO A 488 -48.46 35.15 -2.53
CA PRO A 488 -47.21 35.87 -2.90
C PRO A 488 -46.07 35.96 -1.86
N GLY A 489 -44.94 36.54 -2.29
CA GLY A 489 -43.86 37.12 -1.46
C GLY A 489 -42.76 36.13 -1.02
N THR A 490 -41.47 36.50 -0.93
CA THR A 490 -40.78 37.77 -1.16
C THR A 490 -39.30 37.49 -1.50
N LEU A 491 -38.62 38.36 -2.27
CA LEU A 491 -37.15 38.29 -2.46
C LEU A 491 -36.41 38.65 -1.16
N TRP A 492 -35.18 38.14 -0.97
CA TRP A 492 -34.05 38.93 -0.43
C TRP A 492 -32.69 38.37 -0.89
N THR A 493 -31.66 39.20 -0.80
CA THR A 493 -30.32 39.03 -1.36
C THR A 493 -29.23 38.82 -0.31
N ALA A 494 -28.13 38.17 -0.75
CA ALA A 494 -26.73 38.44 -0.38
C ALA A 494 -26.13 38.07 1.00
N SER A 495 -24.79 38.00 0.95
CA SER A 495 -23.76 38.22 2.01
C SER A 495 -23.42 37.13 3.04
N THR A 496 -22.21 36.59 2.87
CA THR A 496 -21.07 36.65 3.81
C THR A 496 -21.33 37.03 5.28
N GLY A 497 -20.87 36.20 6.23
CA GLY A 497 -20.84 36.59 7.66
C GLY A 497 -20.23 35.55 8.61
N VAL A 498 -18.98 35.75 9.00
CA VAL A 498 -18.32 35.01 10.10
C VAL A 498 -18.86 35.48 11.45
N VAL A 499 -19.13 34.57 12.39
CA VAL A 499 -19.29 34.92 13.82
C VAL A 499 -18.55 33.92 14.71
N LEU A 500 -17.47 34.39 15.35
CA LEU A 500 -16.92 33.74 16.55
C LEU A 500 -17.83 33.99 17.76
N ARG A 501 -17.97 32.99 18.64
CA ARG A 501 -18.33 33.23 20.05
C ARG A 501 -17.25 32.70 20.99
N ARG A 502 -16.43 33.62 21.50
CA ARG A 502 -15.85 33.48 22.85
C ARG A 502 -16.97 33.72 23.86
N ASN A 503 -16.94 33.02 24.99
CA ASN A 503 -17.47 33.56 26.23
C ASN A 503 -16.51 33.23 27.38
N ARG A 504 -16.32 34.16 28.31
CA ARG A 504 -15.38 34.06 29.45
C ARG A 504 -15.94 34.92 30.59
N ARG A 505 -15.52 34.60 31.82
CA ARG A 505 -15.91 35.18 33.12
C ARG A 505 -17.15 34.53 33.72
N GLU A 506 -17.11 33.88 34.89
CA GLU A 506 -16.49 34.17 36.22
C GLU A 506 -17.49 34.82 37.16
N GLU A 507 -17.95 34.02 38.12
CA GLU A 507 -18.46 34.31 39.48
C GLU A 507 -19.06 32.97 39.98
N GLY A 508 -18.69 32.36 41.10
CA GLY A 508 -17.71 32.71 42.13
C GLY A 508 -18.37 32.96 43.48
N LEU A 509 -18.71 31.91 44.25
CA LEU A 509 -18.83 31.96 45.71
C LEU A 509 -18.91 30.56 46.36
N ARG A 510 -18.45 30.51 47.62
CA ARG A 510 -18.12 29.33 48.45
C ARG A 510 -19.33 28.84 49.26
N CYS A 511 -19.38 27.56 49.62
CA CYS A 511 -19.14 27.09 51.00
C CYS A 511 -19.31 25.57 51.19
N CYS A 512 -18.72 25.07 52.29
CA CYS A 512 -18.69 23.70 52.81
C CYS A 512 -17.85 22.70 52.00
#